data_AF-A0A1H0PMF3-F1
#
_entry.id   AF-A0A1H0PMF3-F1
#
_cell.length_a   1.000
_cell.length_b   1.000
_cell.length_c   1.000
_cell.angle_alpha   90.00
_cell.angle_beta   90.00
_cell.angle_gamma   90.00
#
_symmetry.space_group_name_H-M   'P 1'
#
loop_
_entity.id
_entity.type
_entity.pdbx_description
1 polymer ?
#
loop_
_entity_poly.entity_id
_entity_poly.type
_entity_poly.pdbx_seq_one_letter_code
_entity_poly.pdbx_strand_id
1 'polypeptide(L)'
;MVSQARRILDTVEPSCPDFYLVLAGPKSSASTSSGGIRPWCVDNVYLFGAKALAADRADRGQKAGVASSVRNELWSAAEIFPQRTGRVVLTEAQRLILGQFSSAVL
;
A
#
# COMPACT_ATOMS: atom_id res chain seq x y z
N MET A 1 -21.55 -2.65 9.26
CA MET A 1 -20.80 -3.52 8.32
C MET A 1 -19.47 -2.87 7.99
N VAL A 2 -18.36 -3.40 8.53
CA VAL A 2 -17.01 -2.89 8.26
C VAL A 2 -16.60 -3.38 6.86
N SER A 3 -16.51 -2.47 5.89
CA SER A 3 -15.97 -2.78 4.57
C SER A 3 -14.49 -3.12 4.71
N GLN A 4 -14.12 -4.37 4.43
CA GLN A 4 -12.71 -4.76 4.36
C GLN A 4 -12.08 -4.11 3.13
N ALA A 5 -11.12 -3.21 3.33
CA ALA A 5 -10.22 -2.79 2.25
C ALA A 5 -9.51 -4.04 1.74
N ARG A 6 -9.90 -4.53 0.56
CA ARG A 6 -9.25 -5.69 -0.06
C ARG A 6 -7.80 -5.33 -0.36
N ARG A 7 -6.87 -6.02 0.30
CA ARG A 7 -5.41 -5.86 0.17
C ARG A 7 -4.90 -6.44 -1.16
N ILE A 8 -5.30 -5.80 -2.25
CA ILE A 8 -5.01 -6.21 -3.61
C ILE A 8 -3.92 -5.28 -4.16
N LEU A 9 -2.96 -5.87 -4.86
CA LEU A 9 -1.97 -5.12 -5.62
C LEU A 9 -1.88 -5.71 -7.02
N ASP A 10 -2.32 -4.94 -8.00
CA ASP A 10 -2.11 -5.27 -9.40
C ASP A 10 -0.65 -5.01 -9.77
N THR A 11 -0.03 -5.97 -10.45
CA THR A 11 1.37 -5.87 -10.91
C THR A 11 1.39 -6.15 -12.39
N VAL A 12 2.23 -5.43 -13.13
CA VAL A 12 2.32 -5.54 -14.58
C VAL A 12 3.56 -6.36 -14.93
N GLU A 13 3.41 -7.39 -15.75
CA GLU A 13 4.49 -7.92 -16.61
C GLU A 13 4.29 -7.30 -18.01
N PRO A 14 5.33 -6.92 -18.77
CA PRO A 14 6.74 -7.35 -18.70
C PRO A 14 7.77 -6.27 -18.31
N SER A 15 7.37 -5.01 -18.09
CA SER A 15 8.28 -4.00 -17.53
C SER A 15 8.39 -4.25 -16.03
N CYS A 16 9.43 -4.92 -15.57
CA CYS A 16 9.58 -5.33 -14.16
C CYS A 16 10.12 -4.15 -13.33
N PRO A 17 9.29 -3.35 -12.63
CA PRO A 17 9.82 -2.41 -11.66
C PRO A 17 10.51 -3.19 -10.56
N ASP A 18 11.61 -2.67 -9.99
CA ASP A 18 12.21 -3.29 -8.81
C ASP A 18 11.31 -3.15 -7.57
N PHE A 19 10.52 -2.08 -7.52
CA PHE A 19 9.64 -1.75 -6.40
C PHE A 19 8.27 -1.21 -6.84
N TYR A 20 7.24 -1.54 -6.07
CA TYR A 20 5.91 -0.94 -6.14
C TYR A 20 5.69 -0.04 -4.93
N LEU A 21 5.37 1.23 -5.17
CA LEU A 21 5.00 2.20 -4.13
C LEU A 21 3.47 2.28 -4.04
N VAL A 22 2.93 2.08 -2.84
CA VAL A 22 1.49 2.19 -2.56
C VAL A 22 1.27 3.29 -1.54
N LEU A 23 0.48 4.29 -1.91
CA LEU A 23 -0.02 5.34 -1.02
C LEU A 23 -1.45 4.99 -0.61
N ALA A 24 -1.69 4.83 0.69
CA ALA A 24 -2.99 4.43 1.22
C ALA A 24 -3.51 5.49 2.19
N GLY A 25 -4.78 5.87 2.00
CA GLY A 25 -5.50 6.75 2.92
C GLY A 25 -6.09 6.02 4.12
N PRO A 26 -6.79 6.75 5.01
CA PRO A 26 -7.40 6.19 6.21
C PRO A 26 -8.30 4.99 5.90
N LYS A 27 -8.30 4.01 6.81
CA LYS A 27 -9.28 2.91 6.83
C LYS A 27 -10.64 3.43 7.30
N SER A 28 -11.24 4.38 6.57
CA SER A 28 -12.60 4.80 6.88
C SER A 28 -13.56 3.65 6.58
N SER A 29 -14.60 3.52 7.41
CA SER A 29 -15.78 2.75 7.03
C SER A 29 -16.23 3.23 5.63
N ALA A 30 -16.75 2.31 4.82
CA ALA A 30 -17.36 2.67 3.55
C ALA A 30 -18.59 3.55 3.84
N SER A 31 -18.40 4.85 4.08
CA SER A 31 -19.45 5.82 3.92
C SER A 31 -19.80 5.81 2.44
N THR A 32 -21.10 5.71 2.23
CA THR A 32 -21.82 5.47 0.99
C THR A 32 -21.24 6.20 -0.22
N SER A 33 -21.47 5.61 -1.40
CA SER A 33 -21.16 6.14 -2.74
C SER A 33 -21.85 7.48 -3.07
N SER A 34 -22.44 8.16 -2.09
CA SER A 34 -23.26 9.34 -2.23
C SER A 34 -22.54 10.59 -1.72
N GLY A 35 -21.87 11.30 -2.63
CA GLY A 35 -21.70 12.75 -2.55
C GLY A 35 -20.65 13.34 -1.60
N GLY A 36 -19.91 12.55 -0.82
CA GLY A 36 -18.81 13.05 0.01
C GLY A 36 -17.51 13.20 -0.79
N ILE A 37 -16.89 14.39 -0.78
CA ILE A 37 -15.51 14.57 -1.24
C ILE A 37 -14.61 13.81 -0.28
N ARG A 38 -14.05 12.67 -0.71
CA ARG A 38 -13.03 11.97 0.07
C ARG A 38 -11.77 12.82 0.05
N PRO A 39 -11.26 13.26 1.21
CA PRO A 39 -10.00 13.98 1.24
C PRO A 39 -8.90 13.05 0.73
N TRP A 40 -8.03 13.58 -0.14
CA TRP A 40 -6.91 12.83 -0.71
C TRP A 40 -5.79 12.76 0.33
N CYS A 41 -5.97 11.87 1.31
CA CYS A 41 -5.05 11.69 2.41
C CYS A 41 -4.14 10.48 2.22
N VAL A 42 -2.91 10.58 2.71
CA VAL A 42 -1.92 9.50 2.78
C VAL A 42 -1.62 9.22 4.26
N ASP A 43 -2.15 8.12 4.78
CA ASP A 43 -1.94 7.70 6.16
C ASP A 43 -0.88 6.59 6.25
N ASN A 44 -0.77 5.75 5.24
CA ASN A 44 0.23 4.70 5.16
C ASN A 44 0.93 4.70 3.80
N VAL A 45 2.24 4.44 3.81
CA VAL A 45 3.02 4.22 2.59
C VAL A 45 3.70 2.87 2.67
N TYR A 46 3.57 2.09 1.60
CA TYR A 46 4.16 0.77 1.48
C TYR A 46 5.06 0.70 0.25
N LEU A 47 6.23 0.07 0.41
CA LEU A 47 7.17 -0.18 -0.67
C LEU A 47 7.41 -1.69 -0.78
N PHE A 48 6.84 -2.30 -1.82
CA PHE A 48 6.97 -3.73 -2.08
C PHE A 48 8.10 -3.99 -3.07
N GLY A 49 9.01 -4.91 -2.74
CA GLY A 49 9.96 -5.44 -3.73
C GLY A 49 9.26 -6.36 -4.72
N ALA A 50 9.37 -6.10 -6.02
CA ALA A 50 8.71 -6.90 -7.05
C ALA A 50 9.15 -8.36 -7.03
N LYS A 51 10.44 -8.63 -6.76
CA LYS A 51 10.96 -9.99 -6.59
C LYS A 51 10.31 -10.74 -5.44
N ALA A 52 10.05 -10.07 -4.32
CA ALA A 52 9.40 -10.68 -3.16
C ALA A 52 7.91 -10.98 -3.44
N LEU A 53 7.23 -10.07 -4.14
CA LEU A 53 5.86 -10.30 -4.60
C LEU A 53 5.78 -11.46 -5.60
N ALA A 54 6.71 -11.52 -6.55
CA ALA A 54 6.77 -12.60 -7.54
C ALA A 54 7.06 -13.95 -6.89
N ALA A 55 8.00 -14.01 -5.94
CA ALA A 55 8.33 -15.22 -5.20
C ALA A 55 7.13 -15.73 -4.38
N ASP A 56 6.45 -14.84 -3.64
CA ASP A 56 5.26 -15.21 -2.85
C ASP A 56 4.08 -15.66 -3.73
N ARG A 57 3.95 -15.13 -4.95
CA ARG A 57 2.93 -15.59 -5.90
C ARG A 57 3.28 -16.92 -6.54
N ALA A 58 4.55 -17.11 -6.91
CA ALA A 58 5.04 -18.36 -7.48
C ALA A 58 4.91 -19.53 -6.49
N ASP A 59 5.25 -19.30 -5.22
CA ASP A 59 5.05 -20.25 -4.12
C ASP A 59 3.58 -20.72 -4.00
N ARG A 60 2.63 -19.85 -4.36
CA ARG A 60 1.19 -20.13 -4.33
C ARG A 60 0.62 -20.61 -5.68
N GLY A 61 1.45 -20.79 -6.69
CA GLY A 61 1.02 -21.17 -8.04
C GLY A 61 0.13 -20.13 -8.74
N GLN A 62 0.17 -18.86 -8.34
CA GLN A 62 -0.63 -17.79 -8.94
C GLN A 62 0.14 -17.10 -10.07
N LYS A 63 -0.51 -16.97 -11.24
CA LYS A 63 0.04 -16.20 -12.38
C LYS A 63 0.00 -14.70 -12.09
N ALA A 64 1.00 -13.95 -12.57
CA ALA A 64 0.98 -12.50 -12.56
C ALA A 64 -0.13 -11.95 -13.48
N GLY A 65 -0.72 -10.80 -13.12
CA GLY A 65 -1.74 -10.12 -13.94
C GLY A 65 -3.20 -10.29 -13.48
N VAL A 66 -3.45 -11.01 -12.39
CA VAL A 66 -4.74 -10.99 -11.68
C VAL A 66 -4.57 -10.19 -10.39
N ALA A 67 -5.59 -9.42 -10.01
CA ALA A 67 -5.75 -8.77 -8.71
C ALA A 67 -5.55 -9.76 -7.54
N SER A 68 -4.29 -10.11 -7.26
CA SER A 68 -3.92 -11.14 -6.31
C SER A 68 -3.82 -10.54 -4.92
N SER A 69 -4.54 -11.14 -3.98
CA SER A 69 -4.47 -10.81 -2.56
C SER A 69 -3.05 -10.98 -2.04
N VAL A 70 -2.47 -9.92 -1.48
CA VAL A 70 -1.12 -9.93 -0.89
C VAL A 70 -1.25 -10.28 0.61
N ARG A 71 -0.38 -11.18 1.10
CA ARG A 71 -0.34 -11.64 2.51
C ARG A 71 -0.15 -10.47 3.46
N ASN A 72 -0.74 -10.53 4.65
CA ASN A 72 -0.65 -9.44 5.63
C ASN A 72 0.80 -9.19 6.08
N GLU A 73 1.60 -10.25 6.16
CA GLU A 73 3.01 -10.20 6.52
C GLU A 73 3.83 -9.36 5.52
N LEU A 74 3.50 -9.46 4.23
CA LEU A 74 4.13 -8.65 3.19
C LEU A 74 3.72 -7.18 3.29
N TRP A 75 2.48 -6.88 3.68
CA TRP A 75 2.06 -5.49 3.97
C TRP A 75 2.82 -4.91 5.15
N SER A 76 2.92 -5.66 6.25
CA SER A 76 3.66 -5.23 7.44
C SER A 76 5.15 -5.01 7.14
N ALA A 77 5.77 -5.87 6.33
CA ALA A 77 7.17 -5.74 5.94
C ALA A 77 7.41 -4.60 4.93
N ALA A 78 6.42 -4.26 4.12
CA ALA A 78 6.50 -3.20 3.11
C ALA A 78 6.20 -1.82 3.69
N GLU A 79 5.62 -1.70 4.89
CA GLU A 79 5.26 -0.41 5.49
C GLU A 79 6.49 0.42 5.82
N ILE A 80 6.59 1.61 5.20
CA ILE A 80 7.68 2.58 5.40
C ILE A 80 7.20 3.89 6.05
N PHE A 81 5.89 4.08 6.15
CA PHE A 81 5.24 5.19 6.83
C PHE A 81 3.87 4.73 7.38
N PRO A 82 3.48 5.14 8.60
CA PRO A 82 4.21 6.02 9.52
C PRO A 82 5.30 5.29 10.33
N GLN A 83 5.26 3.97 10.38
CA GLN A 83 6.21 3.15 11.12
C GLN A 83 7.54 2.99 10.38
N ARG A 84 8.64 2.90 11.13
CA ARG A 84 9.99 2.65 10.60
C ARG A 84 10.31 1.15 10.52
N THR A 85 9.36 0.36 10.07
CA THR A 85 9.45 -1.12 10.06
C THR A 85 9.98 -1.69 8.75
N GLY A 86 9.97 -0.89 7.68
CA GLY A 86 10.43 -1.31 6.36
C GLY A 86 11.96 -1.28 6.18
N ARG A 87 12.43 -2.00 5.16
CA ARG A 87 13.85 -2.02 4.74
C ARG A 87 14.35 -0.67 4.23
N VAL A 88 13.44 0.20 3.82
CA VAL A 88 13.74 1.56 3.35
C VAL A 88 13.32 2.53 4.44
N VAL A 89 14.28 3.24 5.00
CA VAL A 89 14.04 4.28 6.01
C VAL A 89 13.90 5.61 5.29
N LEU A 90 12.72 6.23 5.41
CA LEU A 90 12.50 7.58 4.90
C LEU A 90 13.34 8.59 5.67
N THR A 91 13.87 9.59 4.97
CA THR A 91 14.52 10.75 5.60
C THR A 91 13.48 11.58 6.36
N GLU A 92 13.94 12.44 7.25
CA GLU A 92 13.03 13.32 7.99
C GLU A 92 12.27 14.28 7.07
N ALA A 93 12.95 14.85 6.07
CA ALA A 93 12.31 15.70 5.07
C ALA A 93 11.21 14.96 4.30
N GLN A 94 11.44 13.70 3.90
CA GLN A 94 10.43 12.89 3.20
C GLN A 94 9.23 12.59 4.10
N ARG A 95 9.45 12.30 5.38
CA ARG A 95 8.36 12.12 6.36
C ARG A 95 7.54 13.39 6.54
N LEU A 96 8.19 14.55 6.64
CA LEU A 96 7.50 15.83 6.78
C LEU A 96 6.63 16.13 5.56
N ILE A 97 7.13 15.87 4.35
CA ILE A 97 6.33 16.03 3.12
C ILE A 97 5.13 15.09 3.12
N LEU A 98 5.31 13.81 3.45
CA LEU A 98 4.19 12.86 3.54
C LEU A 98 3.18 13.25 4.61
N GLY A 99 3.64 13.78 5.74
CA GLY A 99 2.78 14.28 6.82
C GLY A 99 1.86 15.42 6.42
N GLN A 100 2.23 16.23 5.41
CA GLN A 100 1.35 17.30 4.88
C GLN A 100 0.09 16.75 4.20
N PHE A 101 0.12 15.48 3.78
CA PHE A 101 -1.02 14.81 3.16
C PHE A 101 -1.73 13.87 4.14
N SER A 102 -1.36 13.81 5.42
CA SER A 102 -2.01 12.89 6.36
C SER A 102 -3.38 13.40 6.79
N SER A 103 -4.32 12.47 6.97
CA SER A 103 -5.66 12.79 7.50
C SER A 103 -5.62 13.25 8.96
N ALA A 104 -4.51 13.04 9.68
CA ALA A 104 -4.35 13.48 11.07
C ALA A 104 -4.21 15.02 11.21
N VAL A 105 -4.06 15.74 10.09
CA VAL A 105 -3.89 17.20 10.05
C VAL A 105 -5.20 17.94 9.73
N LEU A 106 -6.27 17.22 9.33
CA LEU A 106 -7.61 17.76 9.05
C LEU A 106 -8.58 17.46 10.20
#